data_AF-F4P2V8-F1
#
_entry.id   AF-F4P2V8-F1
#
_cell.length_a   1.000
_cell.length_b   1.000
_cell.length_c   1.000
_cell.angle_alpha   90.00
_cell.angle_beta   90.00
_cell.angle_gamma   90.00
#
_symmetry.space_group_name_H-M   'P 1'
#
loop_
_entity.id
_entity.type
_entity.pdbx_description
1 polymer ?
#
loop_
_entity_poly.entity_id
_entity_poly.type
_entity_poly.pdbx_seq_one_letter_code
_entity_poly.pdbx_strand_id
1 'polypeptide(L)'
;MVLTHTNLYDLLIDYNNLDVKPGVEATMKLVSYFIIIKKKTTRIRKGKLCQGILGYDTNTLYLWAISQDMPCGEHQVVQVYPDILKDVLDNTFFGMIECDIAVPEHLKEYFAVMPPIFKNVEITCNDLSLDTQAHAKPNYKSNRLVESMFGETMMFATKLLKWYLEHGLVVSNIAFAVRYILKAHFKSFSEQVSNERRVRDTSPGYKLRGEMMKLMGNSSYGKCITIGLSICEILRYLSLISPFNPSAYVSSVPLNNSNH
;
A
#
# COMPACT_ATOMS: atom_id res chain seq x y z
N MET A 1 -22.80 -9.19 24.91
CA MET A 1 -22.55 -7.95 24.14
C MET A 1 -23.69 -7.78 23.15
N VAL A 2 -24.58 -6.82 23.38
CA VAL A 2 -25.68 -6.52 22.43
C VAL A 2 -25.07 -5.69 21.31
N LEU A 3 -24.95 -6.26 20.11
CA LEU A 3 -24.57 -5.50 18.92
C LEU A 3 -25.73 -4.57 18.58
N THR A 4 -25.57 -3.26 18.78
CA THR A 4 -26.56 -2.22 18.42
C THR A 4 -26.62 -1.99 16.91
N HIS A 5 -25.65 -2.50 16.17
CA HIS A 5 -25.51 -2.31 14.72
C HIS A 5 -26.20 -3.43 13.95
N THR A 6 -27.12 -3.06 13.05
CA THR A 6 -27.91 -4.02 12.27
C THR A 6 -27.19 -4.53 11.03
N ASN A 7 -26.06 -3.94 10.66
CA ASN A 7 -25.25 -4.35 9.52
C ASN A 7 -23.77 -3.88 9.66
N LEU A 8 -22.86 -4.48 8.89
CA LEU A 8 -21.42 -4.20 8.92
C LEU A 8 -21.07 -2.75 8.56
N TYR A 9 -21.87 -2.11 7.73
CA TYR A 9 -21.62 -0.76 7.27
C TYR A 9 -21.75 0.23 8.45
N ASP A 10 -22.80 0.10 9.25
CA ASP A 10 -23.00 0.95 10.45
C ASP A 10 -21.91 0.69 11.50
N LEU A 11 -21.47 -0.56 11.65
CA LEU A 11 -20.36 -0.91 12.56
C LEU A 11 -19.04 -0.30 12.08
N LEU A 12 -18.72 -0.39 10.79
CA LEU A 12 -17.47 0.16 10.25
C LEU A 12 -17.49 1.69 10.27
N ILE A 13 -18.63 2.35 10.04
CA ILE A 13 -18.77 3.81 10.16
C ILE A 13 -18.49 4.30 11.58
N ASP A 14 -19.11 3.70 12.59
CA ASP A 14 -18.96 4.14 13.98
C ASP A 14 -17.52 3.96 14.47
N TYR A 15 -16.85 2.91 14.00
CA TYR A 15 -15.49 2.60 14.39
C TYR A 15 -14.47 3.38 13.55
N ASN A 16 -14.48 3.33 12.22
CA ASN A 16 -13.40 3.88 11.38
C ASN A 16 -13.27 5.42 11.35
N ASN A 17 -14.14 6.16 12.04
CA ASN A 17 -14.01 7.61 12.19
C ASN A 17 -13.07 8.06 13.33
N LEU A 18 -12.44 7.13 14.08
CA LEU A 18 -11.56 7.46 15.22
C LEU A 18 -10.17 6.84 15.05
N ASP A 19 -9.27 7.55 14.38
CA ASP A 19 -7.85 7.29 14.02
C ASP A 19 -6.99 6.13 14.61
N VAL A 20 -7.24 5.54 15.80
CA VAL A 20 -6.33 4.52 16.42
C VAL A 20 -7.04 3.36 17.16
N LYS A 21 -8.08 3.62 17.99
CA LYS A 21 -8.83 2.57 18.74
C LYS A 21 -9.61 1.51 17.91
N PRO A 22 -10.14 1.79 16.70
CA PRO A 22 -11.08 0.93 16.02
C PRO A 22 -10.44 -0.09 15.08
N GLY A 23 -9.22 0.12 14.56
CA GLY A 23 -8.65 -0.79 13.56
C GLY A 23 -8.47 -2.23 14.06
N VAL A 24 -8.03 -2.39 15.31
CA VAL A 24 -7.85 -3.71 15.95
C VAL A 24 -9.19 -4.36 16.27
N GLU A 25 -10.13 -3.60 16.84
CA GLU A 25 -11.47 -4.08 17.20
C GLU A 25 -12.32 -4.38 15.94
N ALA A 26 -12.22 -3.56 14.91
CA ALA A 26 -12.85 -3.73 13.60
C ALA A 26 -12.28 -4.94 12.87
N THR A 27 -10.96 -5.18 12.91
CA THR A 27 -10.37 -6.38 12.28
C THR A 27 -10.82 -7.67 12.96
N MET A 28 -10.81 -7.72 14.30
CA MET A 28 -11.34 -8.87 15.04
C MET A 28 -12.84 -9.08 14.79
N LYS A 29 -13.62 -7.99 14.72
CA LYS A 29 -15.05 -8.04 14.41
C LYS A 29 -15.32 -8.35 12.94
N LEU A 30 -14.45 -7.98 12.00
CA LEU A 30 -14.54 -8.31 10.58
C LEU A 30 -14.31 -9.81 10.38
N VAL A 31 -13.27 -10.38 10.98
CA VAL A 31 -13.04 -11.84 10.97
C VAL A 31 -14.24 -12.56 11.60
N SER A 32 -14.70 -12.09 12.76
CA SER A 32 -15.92 -12.63 13.40
C SER A 32 -17.15 -12.46 12.51
N TYR A 33 -17.28 -11.34 11.80
CA TYR A 33 -18.40 -11.05 10.90
C TYR A 33 -18.38 -11.97 9.67
N PHE A 34 -17.22 -12.19 9.03
CA PHE A 34 -17.09 -13.16 7.93
C PHE A 34 -17.44 -14.59 8.37
N ILE A 35 -17.15 -14.97 9.62
CA ILE A 35 -17.60 -16.24 10.21
C ILE A 35 -19.14 -16.25 10.41
N ILE A 36 -19.74 -15.09 10.67
CA ILE A 36 -21.17 -14.93 10.96
C ILE A 36 -22.03 -14.74 9.69
N ILE A 37 -21.49 -14.24 8.57
CA ILE A 37 -22.28 -14.08 7.34
C ILE A 37 -22.71 -15.46 6.84
N LYS A 38 -24.00 -15.75 7.02
CA LYS A 38 -24.64 -16.96 6.52
C LYS A 38 -25.65 -16.58 5.44
N LYS A 39 -25.54 -17.27 4.31
CA LYS A 39 -26.52 -17.20 3.23
C LYS A 39 -27.92 -17.43 3.79
N LYS A 40 -28.85 -16.57 3.39
CA LYS A 40 -30.27 -16.53 3.81
C LYS A 40 -30.52 -16.28 5.30
N THR A 41 -29.49 -15.94 6.09
CA THR A 41 -29.64 -15.63 7.51
C THR A 41 -29.22 -14.19 7.80
N THR A 42 -28.05 -13.79 7.32
CA THR A 42 -27.51 -12.47 7.61
C THR A 42 -28.16 -11.40 6.74
N ARG A 43 -28.64 -10.33 7.38
CA ARG A 43 -29.12 -9.14 6.69
C ARG A 43 -27.93 -8.22 6.36
N ILE A 44 -27.87 -7.77 5.12
CA ILE A 44 -26.84 -6.90 4.56
C ILE A 44 -27.53 -5.71 3.90
N ARG A 45 -26.88 -4.54 3.90
CA ARG A 45 -27.28 -3.29 3.18
C ARG A 45 -28.79 -2.99 3.17
N LYS A 46 -29.25 -2.11 4.06
CA LYS A 46 -30.69 -1.74 4.17
C LYS A 46 -31.59 -2.96 4.48
N GLY A 47 -31.09 -3.93 5.23
CA GLY A 47 -31.87 -5.06 5.77
C GLY A 47 -32.16 -6.23 4.81
N LYS A 48 -31.57 -6.26 3.61
CA LYS A 48 -31.78 -7.35 2.62
C LYS A 48 -31.07 -8.64 3.04
N LEU A 49 -31.67 -9.80 2.80
CA LEU A 49 -31.04 -11.09 3.11
C LEU A 49 -29.88 -11.40 2.14
N CYS A 50 -28.74 -11.82 2.69
CA CYS A 50 -27.59 -12.31 1.92
C CYS A 50 -27.98 -13.53 1.06
N GLN A 51 -27.81 -13.45 -0.26
CA GLN A 51 -28.17 -14.53 -1.18
C GLN A 51 -27.01 -15.49 -1.50
N GLY A 52 -25.78 -15.03 -1.31
CA GLY A 52 -24.57 -15.80 -1.60
C GLY A 52 -23.33 -15.01 -1.22
N ILE A 53 -22.23 -15.73 -1.01
CA ILE A 53 -20.91 -15.18 -0.72
C ILE A 53 -20.01 -15.70 -1.84
N LEU A 54 -19.32 -14.78 -2.50
CA LEU A 54 -18.37 -15.08 -3.56
C LEU A 54 -17.01 -14.49 -3.15
N GLY A 55 -16.01 -15.35 -3.06
CA GLY A 55 -14.62 -14.94 -2.84
C GLY A 55 -13.90 -14.84 -4.17
N TYR A 56 -13.22 -13.72 -4.39
CA TYR A 56 -12.29 -13.56 -5.50
C TYR A 56 -10.87 -13.60 -4.92
N ASP A 57 -10.02 -14.44 -5.52
CA ASP A 57 -8.59 -14.46 -5.22
C ASP A 57 -7.82 -14.07 -6.48
N THR A 58 -6.86 -13.17 -6.32
CA THR A 58 -6.02 -12.73 -7.43
C THR A 58 -4.91 -13.73 -7.67
N ASN A 59 -4.81 -14.23 -8.91
CA ASN A 59 -3.69 -15.08 -9.30
C ASN A 59 -2.39 -14.28 -9.35
N THR A 60 -1.60 -14.34 -8.28
CA THR A 60 -0.23 -13.79 -8.19
C THR A 60 -0.16 -12.27 -8.25
N LEU A 61 -0.92 -11.59 -7.38
CA LEU A 61 -0.98 -10.13 -7.30
C LEU A 61 0.39 -9.42 -7.32
N TYR A 62 1.32 -9.82 -6.46
CA TYR A 62 2.62 -9.18 -6.35
C TYR A 62 3.46 -9.29 -7.62
N LEU A 63 3.42 -10.46 -8.26
CA LEU A 63 4.14 -10.69 -9.51
C LEU A 63 3.55 -9.85 -10.64
N TRP A 64 2.22 -9.76 -10.70
CA TRP A 64 1.55 -8.87 -11.65
C TRP A 64 1.93 -7.41 -11.40
N ALA A 65 2.04 -6.98 -10.14
CA ALA A 65 2.43 -5.61 -9.80
C ALA A 65 3.84 -5.27 -10.29
N ILE A 66 4.84 -6.13 -10.08
CA ILE A 66 6.22 -5.88 -10.56
C ILE A 66 6.39 -6.02 -12.06
N SER A 67 5.45 -6.68 -12.74
CA SER A 67 5.47 -6.78 -14.20
C SER A 67 4.99 -5.52 -14.90
N GLN A 68 4.40 -4.57 -14.15
CA GLN A 68 4.05 -3.24 -14.65
C GLN A 68 5.28 -2.34 -14.70
N ASP A 69 5.10 -1.10 -15.15
CA ASP A 69 6.16 -0.09 -15.09
C ASP A 69 6.58 0.18 -13.65
N MET A 70 7.87 -0.08 -13.37
CA MET A 70 8.51 0.12 -12.08
C MET A 70 9.46 1.33 -12.14
N PRO A 71 9.70 2.03 -11.01
CA PRO A 71 10.73 3.05 -10.92
C PRO A 71 12.11 2.41 -11.13
N CYS A 72 12.85 2.93 -12.10
CA CYS A 72 14.14 2.42 -12.55
C CYS A 72 15.13 3.57 -12.80
N GLY A 73 16.40 3.20 -12.94
CA GLY A 73 17.49 4.13 -13.21
C GLY A 73 17.91 4.91 -11.97
N GLU A 74 18.78 5.90 -12.19
CA GLU A 74 19.16 6.84 -11.14
C GLU A 74 17.97 7.73 -10.77
N HIS A 75 17.84 7.98 -9.47
CA HIS A 75 16.81 8.86 -8.94
C HIS A 75 17.19 10.31 -9.21
N GLN A 76 16.18 11.15 -9.45
CA GLN A 76 16.37 12.59 -9.63
C GLN A 76 15.54 13.30 -8.57
N VAL A 77 16.19 13.94 -7.60
CA VAL A 77 15.49 14.82 -6.67
C VAL A 77 15.03 16.05 -7.45
N VAL A 78 13.73 16.36 -7.37
CA VAL A 78 13.11 17.45 -8.11
C VAL A 78 12.65 18.50 -7.11
N GLN A 79 12.92 19.77 -7.40
CA GLN A 79 12.34 20.88 -6.64
C GLN A 79 10.82 20.86 -6.81
N VAL A 80 10.07 20.91 -5.71
CA VAL A 80 8.60 20.95 -5.73
C VAL A 80 8.12 22.22 -6.44
N TYR A 81 7.15 22.08 -7.35
CA TYR A 81 6.56 23.17 -8.12
C TYR A 81 5.02 23.09 -8.09
N PRO A 82 4.29 24.21 -8.32
CA PRO A 82 2.84 24.27 -8.14
C PRO A 82 2.04 23.23 -8.93
N ASP A 83 2.44 22.95 -10.17
CA ASP A 83 1.72 22.06 -11.09
C ASP A 83 2.11 20.58 -10.97
N ILE A 84 2.91 20.19 -9.98
CA ILE A 84 3.41 18.81 -9.86
C ILE A 84 2.29 17.77 -9.76
N LEU A 85 1.17 18.09 -9.09
CA LEU A 85 0.02 17.19 -8.98
C LEU A 85 -0.75 17.08 -10.31
N LYS A 86 -0.77 18.13 -11.12
CA LYS A 86 -1.32 18.08 -12.47
C LYS A 86 -0.49 17.15 -13.34
N ASP A 87 0.84 17.24 -13.25
CA ASP A 87 1.72 16.33 -13.97
C ASP A 87 1.57 14.87 -13.51
N VAL A 88 1.25 14.64 -12.23
CA VAL A 88 0.89 13.30 -11.74
C VAL A 88 -0.40 12.80 -12.40
N LEU A 89 -1.45 13.63 -12.46
CA LEU A 89 -2.72 13.28 -13.11
C LEU A 89 -2.55 13.03 -14.61
N ASP A 90 -1.74 13.84 -15.29
CA ASP A 90 -1.48 13.78 -16.72
C ASP A 90 -0.46 12.66 -17.10
N ASN A 91 0.06 11.94 -16.11
CA ASN A 91 1.12 10.93 -16.27
C ASN A 91 2.43 11.49 -16.88
N THR A 92 2.75 12.76 -16.64
CA THR A 92 4.01 13.39 -17.07
C THR A 92 5.03 13.45 -15.93
N PHE A 93 4.61 13.27 -14.68
CA PHE A 93 5.49 13.07 -13.52
C PHE A 93 5.39 11.64 -12.98
N PHE A 94 6.51 10.92 -12.99
CA PHE A 94 6.63 9.58 -12.44
C PHE A 94 7.69 9.49 -11.35
N GLY A 95 7.28 9.02 -10.18
CA GLY A 95 8.20 8.72 -9.10
C GLY A 95 7.51 8.69 -7.74
N MET A 96 8.11 9.36 -6.76
CA MET A 96 7.65 9.39 -5.39
C MET A 96 7.46 10.83 -4.93
N ILE A 97 6.39 11.12 -4.21
CA ILE A 97 6.09 12.44 -3.64
C ILE A 97 5.78 12.28 -2.16
N GLU A 98 6.44 13.07 -1.33
CA GLU A 98 6.14 13.23 0.09
C GLU A 98 5.16 14.38 0.29
N CYS A 99 4.02 14.09 0.90
CA CYS A 99 2.98 15.08 1.14
C CYS A 99 2.07 14.65 2.29
N ASP A 100 1.23 15.59 2.72
CA ASP A 100 0.05 15.28 3.51
C ASP A 100 -1.09 14.89 2.58
N ILE A 101 -2.00 14.06 3.08
CA ILE A 101 -3.19 13.63 2.36
C ILE A 101 -4.37 13.47 3.31
N ALA A 102 -5.58 13.82 2.87
CA ALA A 102 -6.79 13.66 3.66
C ALA A 102 -8.01 13.33 2.79
N VAL A 103 -8.92 12.52 3.35
CA VAL A 103 -10.27 12.32 2.83
C VAL A 103 -11.12 13.54 3.24
N PRO A 104 -11.68 14.30 2.28
CA PRO A 104 -12.54 15.44 2.60
C PRO A 104 -13.86 14.97 3.22
N GLU A 105 -14.51 15.86 3.99
CA GLU A 105 -15.69 15.52 4.80
C GLU A 105 -16.80 14.81 4.03
N HIS A 106 -17.11 15.30 2.83
CA HIS A 106 -18.17 14.75 1.97
C HIS A 106 -17.87 13.34 1.43
N LEU A 107 -16.63 12.84 1.55
CA LEU A 107 -16.23 11.49 1.12
C LEU A 107 -15.98 10.54 2.30
N LYS A 108 -16.01 11.02 3.55
CA LYS A 108 -15.76 10.15 4.72
C LYS A 108 -16.76 9.01 4.80
N GLU A 109 -18.04 9.24 4.54
CA GLU A 109 -19.07 8.18 4.53
C GLU A 109 -18.81 7.11 3.46
N TYR A 110 -18.27 7.50 2.30
CA TYR A 110 -17.92 6.58 1.23
C TYR A 110 -16.74 5.68 1.64
N PHE A 111 -15.71 6.28 2.24
CA PHE A 111 -14.51 5.57 2.68
C PHE A 111 -14.62 4.93 4.07
N ALA A 112 -15.70 5.15 4.80
CA ALA A 112 -15.85 4.68 6.17
C ALA A 112 -15.78 3.15 6.31
N VAL A 113 -16.06 2.40 5.25
CA VAL A 113 -15.90 0.93 5.26
C VAL A 113 -14.43 0.52 5.30
N MET A 114 -13.56 1.26 4.61
CA MET A 114 -12.13 0.98 4.49
C MET A 114 -11.41 2.31 4.22
N PRO A 115 -10.95 2.99 5.28
CA PRO A 115 -10.19 4.23 5.12
C PRO A 115 -8.98 3.99 4.21
N PRO A 116 -8.75 4.86 3.21
CA PRO A 116 -7.88 4.53 2.08
C PRO A 116 -6.39 4.72 2.37
N ILE A 117 -6.03 5.38 3.48
CA ILE A 117 -4.65 5.73 3.82
C ILE A 117 -4.14 4.77 4.89
N PHE A 118 -3.04 4.08 4.60
CA PHE A 118 -2.43 3.13 5.54
C PHE A 118 -1.19 3.74 6.17
N LYS A 119 -1.16 3.88 7.50
CA LYS A 119 -0.04 4.46 8.25
C LYS A 119 0.39 3.55 9.40
N ASN A 120 1.68 3.58 9.74
CA ASN A 120 2.17 2.88 10.93
C ASN A 120 2.00 3.79 12.15
N VAL A 121 1.36 3.27 13.19
CA VAL A 121 1.18 3.98 14.47
C VAL A 121 1.68 3.11 15.62
N GLU A 122 2.24 3.74 16.65
CA GLU A 122 2.51 3.06 17.91
C GLU A 122 1.19 2.86 18.65
N ILE A 123 0.79 1.59 18.83
CA ILE A 123 -0.38 1.21 19.62
C ILE A 123 0.08 0.91 21.05
N THR A 124 -0.60 1.53 22.01
CA THR A 124 -0.39 1.32 23.44
C THR A 124 -1.49 0.45 24.04
N CYS A 125 -1.32 0.01 25.29
CA CYS A 125 -2.37 -0.76 25.99
C CYS A 125 -3.74 -0.04 26.01
N ASN A 126 -3.74 1.29 26.10
CA ASN A 126 -4.97 2.11 26.14
C ASN A 126 -5.77 2.11 24.83
N ASP A 127 -5.12 1.72 23.73
CA ASP A 127 -5.71 1.66 22.39
C ASP A 127 -6.33 0.30 22.10
N LEU A 128 -6.07 -0.70 22.95
CA LEU A 128 -6.58 -2.06 22.81
C LEU A 128 -8.01 -2.18 23.34
N SER A 129 -8.75 -3.19 22.86
CA SER A 129 -10.05 -3.55 23.44
C SER A 129 -9.88 -4.06 24.89
N LEU A 130 -10.92 -3.93 25.73
CA LEU A 130 -10.87 -4.39 27.13
C LEU A 130 -10.48 -5.88 27.25
N ASP A 131 -11.00 -6.72 26.35
CA ASP A 131 -10.68 -8.16 26.32
C ASP A 131 -9.20 -8.40 25.99
N THR A 132 -8.63 -7.58 25.10
CA THR A 132 -7.21 -7.66 24.75
C THR A 132 -6.33 -7.08 25.87
N GLN A 133 -6.77 -6.00 26.52
CA GLN A 133 -6.07 -5.40 27.66
C GLN A 133 -5.90 -6.40 28.82
N ALA A 134 -6.92 -7.23 29.08
CA ALA A 134 -6.86 -8.27 30.12
C ALA A 134 -5.73 -9.30 29.93
N HIS A 135 -5.25 -9.45 28.69
CA HIS A 135 -4.16 -10.37 28.33
C HIS A 135 -2.86 -9.65 27.94
N ALA A 136 -2.90 -8.32 27.80
CA ALA A 136 -1.75 -7.52 27.44
C ALA A 136 -0.89 -7.20 28.67
N LYS A 137 0.42 -7.07 28.45
CA LYS A 137 1.32 -6.55 29.49
C LYS A 137 0.98 -5.07 29.75
N PRO A 138 1.07 -4.57 31.00
CA PRO A 138 0.74 -3.18 31.32
C PRO A 138 1.52 -2.14 30.50
N ASN A 139 2.75 -2.48 30.08
CA ASN A 139 3.62 -1.64 29.26
C ASN A 139 3.58 -2.01 27.76
N TYR A 140 2.50 -2.61 27.28
CA TYR A 140 2.37 -2.99 25.87
C TYR A 140 2.55 -1.77 24.96
N LYS A 141 3.48 -1.92 24.02
CA LYS A 141 3.71 -1.02 22.89
C LYS A 141 4.02 -1.84 21.65
N SER A 142 3.41 -1.48 20.53
CA SER A 142 3.72 -2.12 19.26
C SER A 142 3.37 -1.22 18.09
N ASN A 143 4.28 -1.15 17.12
CA ASN A 143 3.99 -0.49 15.84
C ASN A 143 3.08 -1.38 15.00
N ARG A 144 1.95 -0.83 14.57
CA ARG A 144 0.95 -1.52 13.75
C ARG A 144 0.58 -0.65 12.55
N LEU A 145 0.32 -1.32 11.43
CA LEU A 145 -0.30 -0.69 10.28
C LEU A 145 -1.79 -0.51 10.56
N VAL A 146 -2.28 0.71 10.41
CA VAL A 146 -3.70 1.06 10.58
C VAL A 146 -4.22 1.78 9.35
N GLU A 147 -5.52 1.65 9.13
CA GLU A 147 -6.29 2.43 8.17
C GLU A 147 -6.64 3.79 8.80
N SER A 148 -6.54 4.87 8.02
CA SER A 148 -6.83 6.24 8.43
C SER A 148 -7.47 7.05 7.31
N MET A 149 -8.16 8.12 7.71
CA MET A 149 -8.75 9.12 6.81
C MET A 149 -7.75 10.22 6.43
N PHE A 150 -6.58 10.26 7.07
CA PHE A 150 -5.54 11.26 6.79
C PHE A 150 -4.15 10.72 7.08
N GLY A 151 -3.16 11.38 6.50
CA GLY A 151 -1.76 11.09 6.65
C GLY A 151 -0.92 12.34 6.53
N GLU A 152 0.09 12.46 7.37
CA GLU A 152 1.01 13.60 7.38
C GLU A 152 2.40 13.12 7.00
N THR A 153 3.07 13.88 6.14
CA THR A 153 4.46 13.65 5.73
C THR A 153 4.69 12.22 5.23
N MET A 154 3.78 11.76 4.36
CA MET A 154 3.79 10.40 3.83
C MET A 154 4.34 10.37 2.41
N MET A 155 5.15 9.36 2.10
CA MET A 155 5.73 9.14 0.78
C MET A 155 4.80 8.26 -0.07
N PHE A 156 4.32 8.79 -1.20
CA PHE A 156 3.45 8.08 -2.13
C PHE A 156 4.12 7.86 -3.48
N ALA A 157 4.00 6.64 -4.02
CA ALA A 157 4.22 6.41 -5.43
C ALA A 157 3.18 7.17 -6.25
N THR A 158 3.60 7.86 -7.31
CA THR A 158 2.70 8.77 -8.06
C THR A 158 1.52 8.04 -8.70
N LYS A 159 1.64 6.74 -9.00
CA LYS A 159 0.51 5.90 -9.44
C LYS A 159 -0.61 5.79 -8.38
N LEU A 160 -0.25 5.60 -7.12
CA LEU A 160 -1.22 5.55 -6.02
C LEU A 160 -1.75 6.95 -5.71
N LEU A 161 -0.88 7.95 -5.70
CA LEU A 161 -1.27 9.34 -5.46
C LEU A 161 -2.27 9.84 -6.52
N LYS A 162 -2.04 9.47 -7.80
CA LYS A 162 -2.98 9.73 -8.89
C LYS A 162 -4.35 9.12 -8.59
N TRP A 163 -4.40 7.84 -8.21
CA TRP A 163 -5.67 7.20 -7.86
C TRP A 163 -6.38 7.96 -6.74
N TYR A 164 -5.66 8.38 -5.70
CA TYR A 164 -6.26 9.19 -4.63
C TYR A 164 -6.83 10.53 -5.12
N LEU A 165 -6.09 11.26 -5.96
CA LEU A 165 -6.55 12.53 -6.54
C LEU A 165 -7.80 12.35 -7.41
N GLU A 166 -7.83 11.31 -8.25
CA GLU A 166 -8.99 10.95 -9.07
C GLU A 166 -10.23 10.57 -8.24
N HIS A 167 -10.01 10.08 -7.02
CA HIS A 167 -11.07 9.73 -6.06
C HIS A 167 -11.39 10.88 -5.09
N GLY A 168 -10.88 12.08 -5.34
CA GLY A 168 -11.24 13.30 -4.61
C GLY A 168 -10.54 13.48 -3.27
N LEU A 169 -9.49 12.71 -2.95
CA LEU A 169 -8.66 12.99 -1.79
C LEU A 169 -7.85 14.26 -2.02
N VAL A 170 -7.60 14.98 -0.93
CA VAL A 170 -6.91 16.27 -0.95
C VAL A 170 -5.46 16.06 -0.52
N VAL A 171 -4.53 16.57 -1.34
CA VAL A 171 -3.10 16.58 -1.06
C VAL A 171 -2.66 17.99 -0.67
N SER A 172 -1.83 18.09 0.36
CA SER A 172 -1.25 19.35 0.84
C SER A 172 0.20 19.17 1.26
N ASN A 173 0.90 20.28 1.53
CA ASN A 173 2.25 20.28 2.12
C ASN A 173 3.22 19.33 1.41
N ILE A 174 3.36 19.47 0.09
CA ILE A 174 4.30 18.67 -0.69
C ILE A 174 5.72 19.09 -0.30
N ALA A 175 6.41 18.23 0.43
CA ALA A 175 7.70 18.52 1.05
C ALA A 175 8.87 18.05 0.17
N PHE A 176 8.70 16.96 -0.57
CA PHE A 176 9.79 16.32 -1.29
C PHE A 176 9.26 15.55 -2.51
N ALA A 177 10.02 15.56 -3.61
CA ALA A 177 9.67 14.84 -4.81
C ALA A 177 10.91 14.22 -5.48
N VAL A 178 10.76 12.98 -5.92
CA VAL A 178 11.79 12.24 -6.66
C VAL A 178 11.18 11.71 -7.94
N ARG A 179 11.88 11.92 -9.05
CA ARG A 179 11.52 11.41 -10.37
C ARG A 179 12.35 10.17 -10.70
N TYR A 180 11.72 9.22 -11.39
CA TYR A 180 12.33 7.99 -11.89
C TYR A 180 12.01 7.76 -13.36
N ILE A 181 12.79 6.90 -14.01
CA ILE A 181 12.46 6.36 -15.33
C ILE A 181 11.55 5.15 -15.14
N LEU A 182 10.50 5.04 -15.95
CA LEU A 182 9.61 3.89 -15.96
C LEU A 182 10.10 2.80 -16.91
N LYS A 183 10.22 1.57 -16.41
CA LYS A 183 10.45 0.38 -17.23
C LYS A 183 9.83 -0.87 -16.59
N ALA A 184 9.23 -1.73 -17.42
CA ALA A 184 8.67 -3.02 -17.03
C ALA A 184 9.68 -4.18 -17.14
N HIS A 185 10.81 -4.09 -16.42
CA HIS A 185 11.90 -5.09 -16.54
C HIS A 185 11.49 -6.52 -16.14
N PHE A 186 10.55 -6.67 -15.21
CA PHE A 186 10.11 -7.99 -14.72
C PHE A 186 8.97 -8.58 -15.53
N LYS A 187 8.54 -7.95 -16.63
CA LYS A 187 7.41 -8.43 -17.43
C LYS A 187 7.63 -9.85 -17.95
N SER A 188 8.77 -10.10 -18.59
CA SER A 188 9.12 -11.42 -19.12
C SER A 188 9.23 -12.48 -18.02
N PHE A 189 9.85 -12.14 -16.89
CA PHE A 189 9.93 -13.01 -15.72
C PHE A 189 8.54 -13.35 -15.15
N SER A 190 7.67 -12.35 -15.01
CA SER A 190 6.30 -12.53 -14.54
C SER A 190 5.48 -13.42 -15.46
N GLU A 191 5.59 -13.21 -16.77
CA GLU A 191 4.92 -14.04 -17.78
C GLU A 191 5.41 -15.48 -17.71
N GLN A 192 6.72 -15.70 -17.56
CA GLN A 192 7.30 -17.03 -17.39
C GLN A 192 6.70 -17.73 -16.16
N VAL A 193 6.81 -17.12 -14.96
CA VAL A 193 6.28 -17.71 -13.72
C VAL A 193 4.77 -17.97 -13.83
N SER A 194 4.02 -17.06 -14.46
CA SER A 194 2.57 -17.22 -14.64
C SER A 194 2.22 -18.35 -15.62
N ASN A 195 2.97 -18.51 -16.71
CA ASN A 195 2.79 -19.59 -17.68
C ASN A 195 3.06 -20.94 -17.03
N GLU A 196 4.16 -21.07 -16.29
CA GLU A 196 4.52 -22.29 -15.58
C GLU A 196 3.49 -22.69 -14.52
N ARG A 197 2.92 -21.71 -13.82
CA ARG A 197 1.81 -21.93 -12.89
C ARG A 197 0.54 -22.40 -13.60
N ARG A 198 0.25 -21.92 -14.81
CA ARG A 198 -0.89 -22.40 -15.61
C ARG A 198 -0.69 -23.84 -16.08
N VAL A 199 0.54 -24.19 -16.50
CA VAL A 199 0.88 -25.56 -16.91
C VAL A 199 0.70 -26.54 -15.75
N ARG A 200 1.08 -26.14 -14.52
CA ARG A 200 0.81 -26.91 -13.28
C ARG A 200 -0.66 -27.30 -13.16
N ASP A 201 -1.57 -26.36 -13.38
CA ASP A 201 -3.00 -26.58 -13.18
C ASP A 201 -3.59 -27.55 -14.22
N THR A 202 -2.93 -27.71 -15.36
CA THR A 202 -3.34 -28.63 -16.43
C THR A 202 -2.71 -30.03 -16.35
N SER A 203 -1.71 -30.27 -15.49
CA SER A 203 -0.95 -31.52 -15.50
C SER A 203 -0.36 -31.90 -14.13
N PRO A 204 -0.80 -33.03 -13.52
CA PRO A 204 -0.38 -33.45 -12.18
C PRO A 204 1.14 -33.62 -11.99
N GLY A 205 1.86 -34.02 -13.05
CA GLY A 205 3.32 -34.21 -13.01
C GLY A 205 4.15 -32.93 -12.81
N TYR A 206 3.53 -31.75 -12.96
CA TYR A 206 4.21 -30.45 -12.85
C TYR A 206 3.95 -29.73 -11.51
N LYS A 207 3.34 -30.42 -10.54
CA LYS A 207 3.01 -29.85 -9.22
C LYS A 207 4.22 -29.22 -8.52
N LEU A 208 5.34 -29.95 -8.44
CA LEU A 208 6.56 -29.47 -7.78
C LEU A 208 7.11 -28.21 -8.47
N ARG A 209 7.19 -28.21 -9.81
CA ARG A 209 7.66 -27.08 -10.62
C ARG A 209 6.80 -25.83 -10.40
N GLY A 210 5.48 -25.99 -10.39
CA GLY A 210 4.58 -24.87 -10.16
C GLY A 210 4.67 -24.26 -8.75
N GLU A 211 4.87 -25.09 -7.72
CA GLU A 211 5.13 -24.59 -6.35
C GLU A 211 6.49 -23.86 -6.24
N MET A 212 7.54 -24.39 -6.88
CA MET A 212 8.84 -23.72 -6.96
C MET A 212 8.72 -22.35 -7.65
N MET A 213 8.00 -22.27 -8.78
CA MET A 213 7.78 -21.02 -9.52
C MET A 213 6.97 -20.00 -8.70
N LYS A 214 5.96 -20.46 -7.96
CA LYS A 214 5.22 -19.60 -7.01
C LYS A 214 6.15 -19.02 -5.94
N LEU A 215 7.00 -19.84 -5.34
CA LEU A 215 7.96 -19.38 -4.33
C LEU A 215 8.94 -18.37 -4.92
N MET A 216 9.52 -18.65 -6.10
CA MET A 216 10.45 -17.75 -6.78
C MET A 216 9.83 -16.40 -7.13
N GLY A 217 8.59 -16.39 -7.63
CA GLY A 217 7.88 -15.14 -7.93
C GLY A 217 7.67 -14.27 -6.68
N ASN A 218 7.21 -14.88 -5.59
CA ASN A 218 6.94 -14.16 -4.33
C ASN A 218 8.22 -13.68 -3.64
N SER A 219 9.30 -14.48 -3.65
CA SER A 219 10.57 -14.11 -3.01
C SER A 219 11.30 -12.99 -3.76
N SER A 220 11.22 -12.99 -5.09
CA SER A 220 11.81 -11.93 -5.92
C SER A 220 11.20 -10.56 -5.61
N TYR A 221 9.87 -10.51 -5.48
CA TYR A 221 9.16 -9.30 -5.06
C TYR A 221 9.66 -8.75 -3.72
N GLY A 222 9.75 -9.62 -2.71
CA GLY A 222 10.21 -9.23 -1.38
C GLY A 222 11.61 -8.63 -1.41
N LYS A 223 12.50 -9.17 -2.24
CA LYS A 223 13.88 -8.67 -2.35
C LYS A 223 13.96 -7.29 -3.00
N CYS A 224 13.12 -7.01 -4.01
CA CYS A 224 13.05 -5.69 -4.65
C CYS A 224 12.64 -4.60 -3.65
N ILE A 225 11.68 -4.87 -2.76
CA ILE A 225 11.20 -3.91 -1.76
C ILE A 225 12.27 -3.57 -0.74
N THR A 226 13.00 -4.57 -0.23
CA THR A 226 14.05 -4.35 0.77
C THR A 226 15.13 -3.39 0.27
N ILE A 227 15.41 -3.41 -1.03
CA ILE A 227 16.42 -2.54 -1.65
C ILE A 227 15.84 -1.14 -1.92
N GLY A 228 14.61 -1.05 -2.43
CA GLY A 228 13.98 0.22 -2.79
C GLY A 228 13.67 1.14 -1.61
N LEU A 229 13.12 0.60 -0.51
CA LEU A 229 12.73 1.40 0.66
C LEU A 229 13.94 2.04 1.35
N SER A 230 15.04 1.30 1.51
CA SER A 230 16.26 1.83 2.13
C SER A 230 16.86 3.00 1.35
N ILE A 231 16.75 2.99 0.01
CA ILE A 231 17.26 4.09 -0.82
C ILE A 231 16.45 5.36 -0.58
N CYS A 232 15.12 5.29 -0.59
CA CYS A 232 14.27 6.48 -0.40
C CYS A 232 14.49 7.15 0.98
N GLU A 233 14.64 6.36 2.05
CA GLU A 233 14.90 6.87 3.40
C GLU A 233 16.28 7.55 3.50
N ILE A 234 17.32 6.94 2.92
CA ILE A 234 18.67 7.51 2.87
C ILE A 234 18.67 8.83 2.09
N LEU A 235 17.96 8.90 0.96
CA LEU A 235 17.92 10.10 0.12
C LEU A 235 17.22 11.26 0.81
N ARG A 236 16.12 10.99 1.53
CA ARG A 236 15.46 12.01 2.35
C ARG A 236 16.43 12.55 3.39
N TYR A 237 17.13 11.67 4.11
CA TYR A 237 18.16 12.07 5.09
C TYR A 237 19.24 12.95 4.44
N LEU A 238 19.82 12.53 3.32
CA LEU A 238 20.86 13.31 2.62
C LEU A 238 20.36 14.69 2.13
N SER A 239 19.12 14.79 1.67
CA SER A 239 18.51 16.06 1.23
C SER A 239 18.31 17.06 2.38
N LEU A 240 18.10 16.58 3.60
CA LEU A 240 17.94 17.42 4.80
C LEU A 240 19.28 17.95 5.34
N ILE A 241 20.39 17.30 5.00
CA ILE A 241 21.73 17.61 5.54
C ILE A 241 22.58 18.40 4.54
N SER A 242 22.15 18.51 3.28
CA SER A 242 22.86 19.23 2.24
C SER A 242 22.04 20.42 1.72
N PRO A 243 22.47 21.67 1.94
CA PRO A 243 22.07 22.77 1.05
C PRO A 243 22.73 22.50 -0.31
N PHE A 244 22.03 21.79 -1.19
CA PHE A 244 22.61 21.26 -2.43
C PHE A 244 23.02 22.42 -3.37
N ASN A 245 24.33 22.55 -3.62
CA ASN A 245 24.89 23.36 -4.70
C ASN A 245 25.10 22.43 -5.93
N PRO A 246 24.31 22.57 -7.01
CA PRO A 246 24.30 21.62 -8.13
C PRO A 246 25.59 21.55 -8.95
N SER A 247 26.57 22.44 -8.72
CA SER A 247 27.77 22.55 -9.55
C SER A 247 28.94 21.64 -9.16
N ALA A 248 28.81 20.80 -8.12
CA ALA A 248 29.95 20.06 -7.57
C ALA A 248 30.17 18.64 -8.14
N TYR A 249 29.28 18.12 -8.99
CA TYR A 249 29.40 16.78 -9.58
C TYR A 249 29.41 16.83 -11.10
N VAL A 250 30.45 17.45 -11.66
CA VAL A 250 30.92 17.12 -13.01
C VAL A 250 32.41 16.77 -12.88
N SER A 251 32.80 15.63 -13.46
CA SER A 251 34.06 14.88 -13.27
C SER A 251 34.03 14.00 -12.01
N SER A 252 34.23 12.68 -12.05
CA SER A 252 35.16 11.92 -12.87
C SER A 252 34.73 10.45 -12.99
N VAL A 253 34.61 9.95 -14.23
CA VAL A 253 34.78 8.53 -14.53
C VAL A 253 35.77 8.47 -15.70
N PRO A 254 36.99 7.96 -15.51
CA PRO A 254 37.85 7.66 -16.65
C PRO A 254 37.27 6.47 -17.40
N LEU A 255 37.02 6.66 -18.70
CA LEU A 255 36.86 5.57 -19.66
C LEU A 255 38.18 4.78 -19.72
N ASN A 256 38.27 3.66 -19.02
CA ASN A 256 39.32 2.69 -19.26
C ASN A 256 38.95 1.86 -20.50
N ASN A 257 39.47 2.31 -21.64
CA ASN A 257 39.81 1.45 -22.76
C ASN A 257 40.95 0.53 -22.33
N SER A 258 40.77 -0.78 -22.45
CA SER A 258 41.90 -1.68 -22.67
C SER A 258 41.46 -2.88 -23.50
N ASN A 259 41.90 -2.86 -24.75
CA ASN A 259 42.11 -4.02 -25.60
C ASN A 259 42.93 -5.08 -24.86
N HIS A 260 42.51 -6.35 -24.92
CA HIS A 260 43.28 -7.49 -25.41
C HIS A 260 42.40 -8.75 -25.40
#